data_AF-A0A3S0FG80-F1
#
_entry.id   AF-A0A3S0FG80-F1
#
_cell.length_a   1.000
_cell.length_b   1.000
_cell.length_c   1.000
_cell.angle_alpha   90.00
_cell.angle_beta   90.00
_cell.angle_gamma   90.00
#
_symmetry.space_group_name_H-M   'P 1'
#
loop_
_entity.id
_entity.type
_entity.pdbx_description
1 polymer ?
#
loop_
_entity_poly.entity_id
_entity_poly.type
_entity_poly.pdbx_seq_one_letter_code
_entity_poly.pdbx_strand_id
1 'polypeptide(L)' 'MNTQNIILHARFAPNGTVVEISERPEGLTPQAWFNFLSDKAGDVYQTLAGGRGVFRLTRDEVTALKQAAAPAAA' A
#
# COMPACT_ATOMS: atom_id res chain seq x y z
N MET A 1 -12.69 -16.41 -8.78
CA MET A 1 -11.85 -15.65 -7.82
C MET A 1 -10.41 -15.74 -8.28
N ASN A 2 -9.76 -14.60 -8.54
CA ASN A 2 -8.34 -14.59 -8.85
C ASN A 2 -7.56 -14.65 -7.54
N THR A 3 -7.17 -15.86 -7.11
CA THR A 3 -6.33 -16.13 -5.92
C THR A 3 -4.88 -15.64 -6.08
N GLN A 4 -4.61 -14.73 -7.02
CA GLN A 4 -3.26 -14.23 -7.26
C GLN A 4 -2.95 -13.14 -6.24
N ASN A 5 -2.22 -13.52 -5.20
CA ASN A 5 -1.66 -12.58 -4.24
C ASN A 5 -0.62 -11.71 -4.94
N ILE A 6 -0.76 -10.40 -4.72
CA ILE A 6 0.16 -9.37 -5.15
C ILE A 6 0.90 -8.90 -3.91
N ILE A 7 2.18 -8.61 -4.11
CA ILE A 7 3.04 -8.07 -3.07
C ILE A 7 3.23 -6.59 -3.35
N LEU A 8 2.70 -5.73 -2.48
CA LEU A 8 2.93 -4.30 -2.54
C LEU A 8 4.21 -4.02 -1.76
N HIS A 9 5.27 -3.62 -2.46
CA HIS A 9 6.53 -3.25 -1.82
C HIS A 9 6.48 -1.80 -1.35
N ALA A 10 6.85 -1.56 -0.10
CA ALA A 10 7.06 -0.24 0.47
C ALA A 10 8.55 -0.06 0.82
N ARG A 11 9.09 1.12 0.48
CA ARG A 11 10.46 1.53 0.81
C ARG A 11 10.42 2.76 1.69
N PHE A 12 11.28 2.76 2.70
CA PHE A 12 11.38 3.82 3.71
C PHE A 12 12.75 4.48 3.64
N ALA A 13 12.78 5.79 3.85
CA ALA A 13 13.99 6.54 4.10
C ALA A 13 14.47 6.33 5.55
N PRO A 14 15.73 6.66 5.89
CA PRO A 14 16.24 6.52 7.25
C PRO A 14 15.47 7.31 8.32
N ASN A 15 14.73 8.36 7.92
CA ASN A 15 13.86 9.13 8.80
C ASN A 15 12.44 8.53 8.96
N GLY A 16 12.18 7.35 8.39
CA GLY A 16 10.91 6.65 8.48
C GLY A 16 9.85 7.08 7.46
N THR A 17 10.13 8.05 6.58
CA THR A 17 9.16 8.43 5.53
C THR A 17 9.13 7.42 4.40
N VAL A 18 7.94 7.21 3.82
CA VAL A 18 7.76 6.32 2.68
C VAL A 18 8.28 7.01 1.42
N VAL A 19 9.30 6.41 0.80
CA VAL A 19 9.92 6.89 -0.45
C VAL A 19 9.11 6.39 -1.64
N GLU A 20 8.70 5.12 -1.61
CA GLU A 20 8.02 4.47 -2.71
C GLU A 20 7.09 3.38 -2.17
N ILE A 21 5.93 3.22 -2.83
CA ILE A 21 5.01 2.12 -2.57
C ILE A 21 4.27 1.72 -3.85
N SER A 22 4.18 0.41 -4.11
CA SER A 22 3.51 -0.15 -5.29
C SER A 22 1.98 0.06 -5.26
N GLU A 23 1.35 -0.04 -6.43
CA GLU A 23 -0.12 0.03 -6.59
C GLU A 23 -0.78 1.31 -6.05
N ARG A 24 0.01 2.39 -5.90
CA ARG A 24 -0.45 3.71 -5.46
C ARG A 24 -1.40 4.34 -6.49
N PRO A 25 -2.61 4.77 -6.11
CA PRO A 25 -3.47 5.60 -6.95
C PRO A 25 -2.80 6.91 -7.39
N GLU A 26 -3.14 7.39 -8.58
CA GLU A 26 -2.76 8.73 -9.03
C GLU A 26 -3.36 9.79 -8.10
N GLY A 27 -2.59 10.84 -7.79
CA GLY A 27 -3.01 11.90 -6.86
C GLY A 27 -2.69 11.66 -5.38
N LEU A 28 -2.33 10.44 -4.95
CA LEU A 28 -1.87 10.19 -3.58
C LEU A 28 -0.35 10.26 -3.48
N THR A 29 0.18 10.77 -2.36
CA THR A 29 1.61 10.62 -2.04
C THR A 29 1.92 9.19 -1.58
N PRO A 30 3.18 8.71 -1.68
CA PRO A 30 3.58 7.41 -1.13
C PRO A 30 3.22 7.24 0.34
N GLN A 31 3.44 8.28 1.14
CA GLN A 31 3.11 8.30 2.56
C GLN A 31 1.60 8.18 2.81
N ALA A 32 0.77 8.92 2.07
CA ALA A 32 -0.68 8.88 2.22
C ALA A 32 -1.24 7.49 1.89
N TRP A 33 -0.72 6.86 0.82
CA TRP A 33 -1.14 5.51 0.44
C TRP A 33 -0.72 4.45 1.46
N PHE A 34 0.51 4.53 1.98
CA PHE A 34 0.96 3.63 3.04
C PHE A 34 0.13 3.77 4.32
N ASN A 35 -0.19 5.00 4.74
CA ASN A 35 -1.01 5.24 5.92
C ASN A 35 -2.43 4.65 5.73
N PHE A 36 -3.03 4.83 4.55
CA PHE A 36 -4.32 4.23 4.22
C PHE A 36 -4.29 2.70 4.27
N LEU A 37 -3.27 2.07 3.65
CA LEU A 37 -3.11 0.62 3.69
C LEU A 37 -2.85 0.11 5.11
N SER A 38 -2.11 0.85 5.91
CA SER A 38 -1.86 0.48 7.32
C SER A 38 -3.15 0.51 8.16
N ASP A 39 -4.07 1.43 7.86
CA ASP A 39 -5.38 1.51 8.50
C ASP A 39 -6.33 0.37 8.07
N LYS A 40 -6.31 0.01 6.77
CA LYS A 40 -7.26 -0.96 6.19
C LYS A 40 -6.78 -2.41 6.13
N ALA A 41 -5.47 -2.61 6.09
CA ALA A 41 -4.83 -3.90 5.82
C ALA A 41 -3.52 -4.06 6.64
N GLY A 42 -3.46 -3.44 7.82
CA GLY A 42 -2.28 -3.51 8.69
C GLY A 42 -2.00 -4.92 9.24
N ASP A 43 -3.01 -5.78 9.29
CA ASP A 43 -2.91 -7.17 9.74
C ASP A 43 -2.08 -8.06 8.80
N VAL A 44 -2.04 -7.72 7.51
CA VAL A 44 -1.24 -8.45 6.50
C VAL A 44 0.08 -7.75 6.16
N TYR A 45 0.43 -6.71 6.90
CA TYR A 45 1.70 -6.00 6.73
C TYR A 45 2.86 -6.77 7.37
N GLN A 46 3.96 -6.90 6.62
CA GLN A 46 5.20 -7.46 7.12
C GLN A 46 6.35 -6.47 6.94
N THR A 47 7.01 -6.13 8.04
CA THR A 47 8.27 -5.38 8.04
C THR A 47 9.44 -6.25 7.59
N LEU A 48 10.33 -5.69 6.78
CA LEU A 48 11.57 -6.30 6.32
C LEU A 48 12.78 -5.44 6.72
N ALA A 49 13.96 -6.05 6.81
CA ALA A 49 15.18 -5.33 7.16
C ALA A 49 15.58 -4.29 6.07
N GLY A 50 16.22 -3.21 6.50
CA GLY A 50 16.78 -2.17 5.63
C GLY A 50 15.75 -1.20 5.06
N GLY A 51 14.76 -0.79 5.86
CA GLY A 51 13.75 0.19 5.44
C GLY A 51 12.82 -0.34 4.35
N ARG A 52 12.40 -1.61 4.47
CA ARG A 52 11.49 -2.26 3.52
C ARG A 52 10.28 -2.83 4.25
N GLY A 53 9.16 -2.92 3.56
CA GLY A 53 7.99 -3.63 4.05
C GLY A 53 7.11 -4.08 2.90
N VAL A 54 6.20 -5.01 3.20
CA VAL A 54 5.29 -5.55 2.20
C VAL A 54 3.89 -5.72 2.74
N PHE A 55 2.90 -5.47 1.88
CA PHE A 55 1.53 -5.97 2.05
C PHE A 55 1.31 -7.13 1.10
N ARG A 56 0.67 -8.20 1.57
CA ARG A 56 0.26 -9.33 0.73
C ARG A 56 -1.26 -9.34 0.62
N LEU A 57 -1.76 -8.95 -0.54
CA LEU A 57 -3.18 -8.75 -0.80
C LEU A 57 -3.55 -9.42 -2.13
N THR A 58 -4.79 -9.85 -2.28
CA THR A 58 -5.32 -10.31 -3.56
C THR A 58 -5.52 -9.15 -4.53
N ARG A 59 -5.61 -9.44 -5.84
CA ARG A 59 -5.92 -8.42 -6.86
C ARG A 59 -7.24 -7.69 -6.60
N ASP A 60 -8.24 -8.42 -6.12
CA ASP A 60 -9.56 -7.87 -5.84
C ASP A 60 -9.51 -6.90 -4.65
N GLU A 61 -8.79 -7.26 -3.57
CA GLU A 61 -8.58 -6.38 -2.41
C GLU A 61 -7.82 -5.10 -2.79
N VAL A 62 -6.72 -5.22 -3.53
CA VAL A 62 -5.94 -4.06 -4.00
C VAL A 62 -6.82 -3.13 -4.84
N THR A 63 -7.65 -3.69 -5.72
CA THR A 63 -8.57 -2.90 -6.56
C THR A 63 -9.60 -2.18 -5.70
N ALA A 64 -10.23 -2.86 -4.73
CA ALA A 64 -11.19 -2.26 -3.82
C ALA A 64 -10.56 -1.15 -2.96
N LEU A 65 -9.35 -1.37 -2.43
CA LEU A 65 -8.61 -0.39 -1.65
C LEU A 65 -8.27 0.86 -2.47
N LYS A 66 -7.87 0.71 -3.74
CA LYS A 66 -7.60 1.84 -4.64
C LYS A 66 -8.86 2.65 -4.94
N GLN A 67 -10.01 1.99 -5.11
CA GLN A 67 -11.29 2.67 -5.31
C GLN A 67 -11.73 3.42 -4.05
N ALA A 68 -11.53 2.84 -2.86
CA ALA A 68 -11.86 3.47 -1.58
C ALA A 68 -10.92 4.64 -1.22
N ALA A 69 -9.68 4.62 -1.72
CA ALA A 69 -8.69 5.67 -1.51
C ALA A 69 -8.68 6.74 -2.60
N ALA A 70 -9.44 6.56 -3.69
CA ALA A 70 -9.57 7.59 -4.70
C ALA A 70 -10.12 8.86 -4.03
N PRO A 71 -9.49 10.04 -4.26
CA PRO A 71 -10.13 11.27 -3.86
C PRO A 71 -11.49 11.28 -4.56
N ALA A 72 -12.58 11.43 -3.80
CA ALA A 72 -13.90 11.61 -4.38
C ALA A 72 -13.76 12.67 -5.46
N ALA A 73 -13.99 12.29 -6.72
CA ALA A 73 -13.96 13.22 -7.83
C ALA A 73 -14.96 14.33 -7.50
N ALA A 74 -14.43 15.51 -7.18
CA ALA A 74 -15.18 16.73 -6.96
C ALA A 74 -15.32 17.46 -8.30
#